data_AF-A0A171B613-F1
#
_entry.id   AF-A0A171B613-F1
#
_cell.length_a   1.000
_cell.length_b   1.000
_cell.length_c   1.000
_cell.angle_alpha   90.00
_cell.angle_beta   90.00
_cell.angle_gamma   90.00
#
_symmetry.space_group_name_H-M   'P 1'
#
loop_
_entity.id
_entity.type
_entity.pdbx_description
1 polymer ?
#
loop_
_entity_poly.entity_id
_entity_poly.type
_entity_poly.pdbx_seq_one_letter_code
_entity_poly.pdbx_strand_id
1 'polypeptide(L)'
;MKKSSTGCNTIISEKRLVEYRRKENIHMQDCLQGIMELVDNYTDSGQKYFPDHTRVPRYDLNTLLCQATLLFGAGIESLAVTMTFFLYEMATHPEMQEKCREEINNVTKETGQEINVGDLSKLIYLTAALQETLRMHVPLSMINRECTKDYKIPGSNVVIEKG
;
A
#
# COMPACT_ATOMS: atom_id res chain seq x y z
N MET A 1 -28.76 2.21 -0.77
CA MET A 1 -27.34 1.98 -1.09
C MET A 1 -27.02 2.55 -2.47
N LYS A 2 -26.42 3.74 -2.54
CA LYS A 2 -25.89 4.29 -3.80
C LYS A 2 -24.65 3.48 -4.16
N LYS A 3 -24.65 2.81 -5.32
CA LYS A 3 -23.45 2.18 -5.89
C LYS A 3 -22.36 3.25 -6.00
N SER A 4 -21.16 2.98 -5.50
CA SER A 4 -20.02 3.90 -5.56
C SER A 4 -19.64 4.17 -7.02
N SER A 5 -20.07 5.33 -7.54
CA SER A 5 -19.79 5.76 -8.91
C SER A 5 -18.32 6.10 -9.15
N THR A 6 -17.57 6.36 -8.08
CA THR A 6 -16.16 6.79 -8.15
C THR A 6 -15.23 5.68 -8.65
N GLY A 7 -15.39 4.44 -8.17
CA GLY A 7 -14.51 3.33 -8.55
C GLY A 7 -14.61 2.93 -10.02
N CYS A 8 -15.82 3.01 -10.60
CA CYS A 8 -16.03 2.69 -12.02
C CYS A 8 -15.39 3.74 -12.95
N ASN A 9 -15.44 5.03 -12.57
CA ASN A 9 -14.86 6.11 -13.36
C ASN A 9 -13.32 6.06 -13.39
N THR A 10 -12.68 5.68 -12.29
CA THR A 10 -11.21 5.53 -12.24
C THR A 10 -10.74 4.43 -13.18
N ILE A 11 -11.36 3.25 -13.13
CA ILE A 11 -11.02 2.12 -14.01
C ILE A 11 -11.22 2.49 -15.50
N ILE A 12 -12.28 3.25 -15.82
CA ILE A 12 -12.51 3.72 -17.19
C ILE A 12 -11.38 4.65 -17.65
N SER A 13 -10.90 5.55 -16.80
CA SER A 13 -9.79 6.45 -17.13
C SER A 13 -8.46 5.70 -17.31
N GLU A 14 -8.18 4.71 -16.46
CA GLU A 14 -6.99 3.88 -16.55
C GLU A 14 -6.97 3.03 -17.83
N LYS A 15 -8.11 2.46 -18.23
CA LYS A 15 -8.23 1.74 -19.52
C LYS A 15 -7.90 2.63 -20.70
N ARG A 16 -8.44 3.86 -20.72
CA ARG A 16 -8.13 4.83 -21.79
C ARG A 16 -6.65 5.15 -21.83
N LEU A 17 -6.00 5.27 -20.67
CA LEU A 17 -4.56 5.49 -20.57
C LEU A 17 -3.75 4.30 -21.11
N VAL A 18 -4.14 3.08 -20.77
CA VAL A 18 -3.52 1.85 -21.31
C VAL A 18 -3.67 1.76 -22.83
N GLU A 19 -4.88 2.01 -23.35
CA GLU A 19 -5.15 2.02 -24.80
C GLU A 19 -4.32 3.09 -25.51
N TYR A 20 -4.24 4.29 -24.94
CA TYR A 20 -3.43 5.38 -25.46
C TYR A 20 -1.94 5.02 -25.52
N ARG A 21 -1.38 4.47 -24.43
CA ARG A 21 0.03 4.05 -24.39
C ARG A 21 0.34 2.95 -25.40
N ARG A 22 -0.56 1.97 -25.55
CA ARG A 22 -0.43 0.90 -26.56
C ARG A 22 -0.49 1.45 -27.98
N LYS A 23 -1.39 2.40 -28.25
CA LYS A 23 -1.56 3.00 -29.57
C LYS A 23 -0.34 3.85 -29.98
N GLU A 24 0.15 4.68 -29.07
CA GLU A 24 1.27 5.59 -29.32
C GLU A 24 2.64 4.95 -29.03
N ASN A 25 2.65 3.65 -28.64
CA ASN A 25 3.85 2.88 -28.32
C ASN A 25 4.74 3.55 -27.25
N ILE A 26 4.10 4.09 -26.20
CA ILE A 26 4.74 4.80 -25.10
C ILE A 26 5.14 3.79 -24.02
N HIS A 27 6.44 3.65 -23.79
CA HIS A 27 7.00 2.87 -22.67
C HIS A 27 7.48 3.83 -21.58
N MET A 28 6.99 3.63 -20.35
CA MET A 28 7.39 4.39 -19.16
C MET A 28 7.79 3.42 -18.04
N GLN A 29 8.83 3.73 -17.29
CA GLN A 29 9.22 2.93 -16.12
C GLN A 29 8.31 3.26 -14.92
N ASP A 30 7.06 2.79 -14.96
CA ASP A 30 6.08 2.99 -13.91
C ASP A 30 5.26 1.73 -13.59
N CYS A 31 4.44 1.82 -12.55
CA CYS A 31 3.60 0.70 -12.11
C CYS A 31 2.62 0.24 -13.20
N LEU A 32 2.12 1.14 -14.05
CA LEU A 32 1.17 0.79 -15.10
C LEU A 32 1.85 -0.02 -16.21
N GLN A 33 3.09 0.32 -16.55
CA GLN A 33 3.89 -0.47 -17.48
C GLN A 33 4.18 -1.86 -16.94
N GLY A 34 4.56 -1.97 -15.66
CA GLY A 34 4.73 -3.28 -15.01
C GLY A 34 3.44 -4.11 -15.01
N ILE A 35 2.29 -3.47 -14.79
CA ILE A 35 0.96 -4.10 -14.89
C ILE A 35 0.70 -4.61 -16.31
N MET A 36 0.95 -3.80 -17.35
CA MET A 36 0.75 -4.21 -18.74
C MET A 36 1.63 -5.42 -19.11
N GLU A 37 2.91 -5.39 -18.72
CA GLU A 37 3.85 -6.50 -18.96
C GLU A 37 3.44 -7.77 -18.19
N LEU A 38 2.92 -7.63 -16.97
CA LEU A 38 2.40 -8.76 -16.19
C LEU A 38 1.17 -9.38 -16.87
N VAL A 39 0.23 -8.56 -17.37
CA VAL A 39 -0.92 -9.06 -18.14
C VAL A 39 -0.41 -9.85 -19.35
N ASP A 40 0.45 -9.25 -20.17
CA ASP A 40 0.90 -9.87 -21.41
C ASP A 40 1.65 -11.19 -21.17
N ASN A 41 2.39 -11.32 -20.05
CA ASN A 41 3.14 -12.54 -19.70
C ASN A 41 2.31 -13.63 -18.98
N TYR A 42 1.27 -13.26 -18.21
CA TYR A 42 0.57 -14.21 -17.33
C TYR A 42 -0.85 -14.58 -17.76
N THR A 43 -1.41 -13.93 -18.80
CA THR A 43 -2.79 -14.17 -19.24
C THR A 43 -3.06 -15.63 -19.65
N ASP A 44 -2.04 -16.43 -19.97
CA ASP A 44 -2.17 -17.82 -20.46
C ASP A 44 -1.46 -18.90 -19.63
N SER A 45 -1.01 -18.60 -18.40
CA SER A 45 -0.16 -19.54 -17.64
C SER A 45 -0.86 -20.80 -17.12
N GLY A 46 -2.21 -20.87 -17.11
CA GLY A 46 -2.98 -22.03 -16.64
C GLY A 46 -2.72 -22.45 -15.18
N GLN A 47 -1.94 -21.67 -14.44
CA GLN A 47 -1.34 -22.09 -13.17
C GLN A 47 -2.32 -21.87 -12.02
N LYS A 48 -2.72 -22.96 -11.36
CA LYS A 48 -3.63 -22.94 -10.20
C LYS A 48 -2.82 -22.67 -8.92
N TYR A 49 -2.87 -21.44 -8.43
CA TYR A 49 -2.08 -20.98 -7.29
C TYR A 49 -2.65 -21.39 -5.92
N PHE A 50 -3.97 -21.54 -5.79
CA PHE A 50 -4.59 -21.80 -4.48
C PHE A 50 -4.34 -23.26 -4.03
N PRO A 51 -4.07 -23.50 -2.72
CA PRO A 51 -3.83 -24.84 -2.18
C PRO A 51 -4.97 -25.84 -2.42
N ASP A 52 -6.18 -25.34 -2.67
CA ASP A 52 -7.37 -26.14 -2.94
C ASP A 52 -7.55 -26.52 -4.43
N HIS A 53 -6.72 -25.98 -5.33
CA HIS A 53 -6.78 -26.15 -6.79
C HIS A 53 -8.16 -25.85 -7.42
N THR A 54 -9.07 -25.19 -6.69
CA THR A 54 -10.43 -24.90 -7.16
C THR A 54 -10.51 -23.60 -7.95
N ARG A 55 -9.55 -22.69 -7.74
CA ARG A 55 -9.52 -21.35 -8.31
C ARG A 55 -8.34 -21.18 -9.25
N VAL A 56 -8.62 -20.72 -10.46
CA VAL A 56 -7.61 -20.25 -11.41
C VAL A 56 -7.57 -18.72 -11.28
N PRO A 57 -6.43 -18.11 -10.91
CA PRO A 57 -6.32 -16.66 -10.93
C PRO A 57 -6.49 -16.17 -12.37
N ARG A 58 -7.46 -15.27 -12.57
CA ARG A 58 -7.66 -14.59 -13.85
C ARG A 58 -6.91 -13.27 -13.79
N TYR A 59 -5.78 -13.19 -14.48
CA TYR A 59 -5.00 -11.95 -14.64
C TYR A 59 -5.47 -11.17 -15.86
N ASP A 60 -6.78 -10.92 -15.96
CA ASP A 60 -7.26 -10.02 -17.01
C ASP A 60 -6.92 -8.56 -16.66
N LEU A 61 -6.85 -7.72 -17.68
CA LEU A 61 -6.55 -6.30 -17.52
C LEU A 61 -7.46 -5.63 -16.48
N ASN A 62 -8.74 -6.01 -16.41
CA ASN A 62 -9.65 -5.45 -15.41
C ASN A 62 -9.25 -5.83 -13.98
N THR A 63 -8.92 -7.10 -13.73
CA THR A 63 -8.51 -7.53 -12.39
C THR A 63 -7.24 -6.81 -11.97
N LEU A 64 -6.26 -6.69 -12.86
CA LEU A 64 -5.00 -6.05 -12.49
C LEU A 64 -5.13 -4.53 -12.29
N LEU A 65 -5.93 -3.86 -13.12
CA LEU A 65 -6.30 -2.45 -12.90
C LEU A 65 -7.04 -2.28 -11.57
N CYS A 66 -8.04 -3.11 -11.28
CA CYS A 66 -8.74 -3.08 -9.99
C CYS A 66 -7.80 -3.26 -8.79
N GLN A 67 -6.83 -4.18 -8.87
CA GLN A 67 -5.84 -4.38 -7.82
C GLN A 67 -4.95 -3.14 -7.65
N ALA A 68 -4.54 -2.52 -8.76
CA ALA A 68 -3.76 -1.28 -8.72
C ALA A 68 -4.55 -0.13 -8.09
N THR A 69 -5.81 0.08 -8.52
CA THR A 69 -6.69 1.09 -7.94
C THR A 69 -6.87 0.86 -6.44
N LEU A 70 -7.03 -0.39 -6.00
CA LEU A 70 -7.15 -0.72 -4.58
C LEU A 70 -5.86 -0.40 -3.80
N LEU A 71 -4.69 -0.79 -4.34
CA LEU A 71 -3.40 -0.54 -3.71
C LEU A 71 -3.12 0.95 -3.56
N PHE A 72 -3.30 1.73 -4.62
CA PHE A 72 -3.11 3.18 -4.58
C PHE A 72 -4.17 3.87 -3.73
N GLY A 73 -5.44 3.48 -3.85
CA GLY A 73 -6.53 4.06 -3.06
C GLY A 73 -6.30 3.86 -1.55
N ALA A 74 -6.05 2.62 -1.13
CA ALA A 74 -5.80 2.31 0.27
C ALA A 74 -4.46 2.86 0.80
N GLY A 75 -3.43 2.88 -0.04
CA GLY A 75 -2.09 3.34 0.33
C GLY A 75 -1.98 4.86 0.46
N ILE A 76 -2.63 5.62 -0.42
CA ILE A 76 -2.52 7.09 -0.42
C ILE A 76 -3.13 7.69 0.84
N GLU A 77 -4.34 7.28 1.21
CA GLU A 77 -5.03 7.84 2.36
C GLU A 77 -4.29 7.54 3.68
N SER A 78 -3.88 6.28 3.88
CA SER A 78 -3.13 5.87 5.06
C SER A 78 -1.77 6.58 5.19
N LEU A 79 -1.06 6.77 4.07
CA LEU A 79 0.20 7.52 4.05
C LEU A 79 -0.01 9.00 4.34
N ALA A 80 -1.03 9.64 3.74
CA ALA A 80 -1.34 11.05 3.95
C ALA A 80 -1.66 11.34 5.41
N VAL A 81 -2.48 10.49 6.06
CA VAL A 81 -2.79 10.59 7.49
C VAL A 81 -1.53 10.45 8.33
N THR A 82 -0.70 9.43 8.06
CA THR A 82 0.56 9.20 8.79
C THR A 82 1.48 10.42 8.69
N MET A 83 1.69 10.95 7.49
CA MET A 83 2.56 12.11 7.25
C MET A 83 2.01 13.38 7.90
N THR A 84 0.69 13.57 7.92
CA THR A 84 0.05 14.72 8.57
C THR A 84 0.36 14.72 10.06
N PHE A 85 0.17 13.59 10.73
CA PHE A 85 0.46 13.47 12.15
C PHE A 85 1.96 13.51 12.46
N PHE A 86 2.80 12.91 11.60
CA PHE A 86 4.25 12.97 11.77
C PHE A 86 4.75 14.41 11.75
N LEU A 87 4.29 15.22 10.79
CA LEU A 87 4.63 16.64 10.71
C LEU A 87 4.05 17.46 11.86
N TYR A 88 2.84 17.10 12.32
CA TYR A 88 2.25 17.71 13.51
C TYR A 88 3.13 17.46 14.75
N GLU A 89 3.54 16.22 15.01
CA GLU A 89 4.41 15.88 16.13
C GLU A 89 5.79 16.55 16.03
N MET A 90 6.35 16.68 14.82
CA MET A 90 7.60 17.43 14.60
C MET A 90 7.44 18.93 14.93
N ALA A 91 6.29 19.52 14.62
CA ALA A 91 6.02 20.92 14.86
C ALA A 91 5.77 21.23 16.34
N THR A 92 5.22 20.28 17.10
CA THR A 92 4.97 20.40 18.54
C THR A 92 6.18 20.02 19.40
N HIS A 93 7.13 19.23 18.85
CA HIS A 93 8.36 18.78 19.52
C HIS A 93 9.61 19.16 18.72
N PRO A 94 10.06 20.43 18.78
CA PRO A 94 11.22 20.92 18.02
C PRO A 94 12.51 20.13 18.29
N GLU A 95 12.69 19.60 19.50
CA GLU A 95 13.82 18.76 19.86
C GLU A 95 13.86 17.44 19.09
N MET A 96 12.69 16.88 18.76
CA MET A 96 12.59 15.69 17.92
C MET A 96 12.99 16.04 16.48
N GLN A 97 12.48 17.16 15.98
CA GLN A 97 12.79 17.64 14.64
C GLN A 97 14.30 17.89 14.46
N GLU A 98 14.95 18.50 15.46
CA GLU A 98 16.38 18.77 15.38
C GLU A 98 17.22 17.49 15.36
N LYS A 99 16.89 16.51 16.20
CA LYS A 99 17.57 15.20 16.18
C LYS A 99 17.41 14.47 14.84
N CYS A 100 16.21 14.48 14.27
CA CYS A 100 15.98 13.92 12.93
C CYS A 100 16.82 14.65 11.87
N ARG A 101 16.91 15.98 11.95
CA ARG A 101 17.70 16.80 11.02
C ARG A 101 19.20 16.54 11.16
N GLU A 102 19.70 16.43 12.39
CA GLU A 102 21.09 16.07 12.68
C GLU A 102 21.44 14.70 12.10
N GLU A 103 20.58 13.69 12.32
CA GLU A 103 20.76 12.35 11.76
C GLU A 103 20.83 12.38 10.23
N ILE A 104 19.86 13.04 9.58
CA ILE A 104 19.83 13.20 8.12
C ILE A 104 21.12 13.87 7.62
N ASN A 105 21.51 14.99 8.23
CA ASN A 105 22.72 15.72 7.85
C ASN A 105 24.00 14.88 7.99
N ASN A 106 24.08 14.04 9.03
CA ASN A 106 25.21 13.16 9.24
C ASN A 106 25.30 12.10 8.14
N VAL A 107 24.19 11.44 7.82
CA VAL A 107 24.14 10.46 6.72
C VAL A 107 24.49 11.12 5.39
N THR A 108 23.91 12.29 5.09
CA THR A 108 24.17 13.02 3.85
C THR A 108 25.63 13.46 3.68
N LYS A 109 26.32 13.81 4.77
CA LYS A 109 27.75 14.12 4.75
C LYS A 109 28.60 12.89 4.44
N GLU A 110 28.21 11.71 4.92
CA GLU A 110 28.91 10.46 4.65
C GLU A 110 28.70 9.96 3.21
N THR A 111 27.55 10.22 2.60
CA THR A 111 27.13 9.62 1.31
C THR A 111 27.35 10.52 0.09
N GLY A 112 27.74 11.78 0.28
CA GLY A 112 28.02 12.71 -0.82
C GLY A 112 26.79 13.49 -1.30
N GLN A 113 26.02 14.06 -0.38
CA GLN A 113 24.90 14.99 -0.59
C GLN A 113 23.52 14.41 -0.95
N GLU A 114 23.45 13.17 -1.47
CA GLU A 114 22.17 12.51 -1.76
C GLU A 114 21.95 11.27 -0.88
N ILE A 115 20.70 11.07 -0.47
CA ILE A 115 20.28 9.89 0.29
C ILE A 115 19.79 8.84 -0.71
N ASN A 116 20.43 7.67 -0.73
CA ASN A 116 19.99 6.54 -1.54
C ASN A 116 19.16 5.55 -0.72
N VAL A 117 18.51 4.60 -1.39
CA VAL A 117 17.70 3.55 -0.75
C VAL A 117 18.52 2.76 0.28
N GLY A 118 19.81 2.49 0.01
CA GLY A 118 20.70 1.80 0.94
C GLY A 118 20.97 2.57 2.24
N ASP A 119 20.88 3.90 2.19
CA ASP A 119 21.16 4.78 3.33
C ASP A 119 19.99 4.90 4.30
N LEU A 120 18.78 4.50 3.89
CA LEU A 120 17.58 4.51 4.76
C LEU A 120 17.79 3.69 6.03
N SER A 121 18.62 2.63 5.95
CA SER A 121 18.98 1.80 7.10
C SER A 121 19.76 2.55 8.19
N LYS A 122 20.39 3.69 7.86
CA LYS A 122 21.15 4.54 8.78
C LYS A 122 20.27 5.59 9.48
N LEU A 123 19.04 5.82 9.01
CA LEU A 123 18.10 6.81 9.56
C LEU A 123 17.27 6.20 10.69
N ILE A 124 17.94 5.77 11.76
CA ILE A 124 17.36 4.98 12.84
C ILE A 124 16.38 5.82 13.67
N TYR A 125 16.79 7.03 14.06
CA TYR A 125 15.98 7.94 14.86
C TYR A 125 14.76 8.44 14.08
N LEU A 126 14.93 8.80 12.80
CA LEU A 126 13.83 9.17 11.93
C LEU A 126 12.80 8.02 11.81
N THR A 127 13.29 6.79 11.63
CA THR A 127 12.43 5.60 11.58
C THR A 127 11.69 5.40 12.90
N ALA A 128 12.38 5.57 14.04
CA ALA A 128 11.76 5.48 15.36
C ALA A 128 10.69 6.56 15.58
N ALA A 129 10.94 7.81 15.15
CA ALA A 129 9.98 8.90 15.24
C ALA A 129 8.71 8.64 14.41
N LEU A 130 8.87 8.07 13.21
CA LEU A 130 7.74 7.65 12.38
C LEU A 130 6.97 6.47 13.01
N GLN A 131 7.67 5.50 13.58
CA GLN A 131 7.06 4.39 14.32
C GLN A 131 6.26 4.87 15.54
N GLU A 132 6.79 5.83 16.28
CA GLU A 132 6.11 6.42 17.43
C GLU A 132 4.87 7.21 17.01
N THR A 133 4.95 7.92 15.88
CA THR A 133 3.78 8.57 15.27
C THR A 133 2.71 7.53 14.94
N LEU A 134 3.07 6.41 14.30
CA LEU A 134 2.12 5.34 14.00
C LEU A 134 1.55 4.67 15.27
N ARG A 135 2.33 4.59 16.35
CA ARG A 135 1.86 4.08 17.65
C ARG A 135 0.78 4.98 18.26
N MET A 136 0.93 6.31 18.15
CA MET A 136 -0.02 7.28 18.69
C MET A 136 -1.21 7.53 17.77
N HIS A 137 -0.96 7.60 16.45
CA HIS A 137 -1.90 8.03 15.42
C HIS A 137 -2.06 6.94 14.37
N VAL A 138 -2.66 5.82 14.76
CA VAL A 138 -2.89 4.67 13.86
C VAL A 138 -3.92 5.04 12.78
N PRO A 139 -3.58 5.01 11.47
CA PRO A 139 -4.53 5.36 10.41
C PRO A 139 -5.75 4.42 10.33
N LEU A 140 -5.59 3.16 10.75
CA LEU A 140 -6.66 2.16 10.77
C LEU A 140 -6.71 1.45 12.13
N SER A 141 -7.60 1.90 13.00
CA SER A 141 -7.70 1.44 14.40
C SER A 141 -8.46 0.12 14.58
N MET A 142 -9.28 -0.29 13.62
CA MET A 142 -10.13 -1.48 13.73
C MET A 142 -10.01 -2.38 12.52
N ILE A 143 -9.84 -3.67 12.78
CA ILE A 143 -9.78 -4.72 11.78
C ILE A 143 -10.87 -5.75 12.11
N ASN A 144 -11.89 -5.82 11.28
CA ASN A 144 -13.02 -6.71 11.49
C ASN A 144 -12.83 -8.06 10.80
N ARG A 145 -13.43 -9.10 11.36
CA ARG A 145 -13.52 -10.45 10.77
C ARG A 145 -14.94 -10.96 11.01
N GLU A 146 -15.45 -11.70 10.04
CA GLU A 146 -16.73 -12.40 10.14
C GLU A 146 -16.46 -13.89 10.43
N CYS A 147 -17.17 -14.47 11.40
CA CYS A 147 -16.94 -15.86 11.76
C CYS A 147 -17.60 -16.79 10.74
N THR A 148 -16.79 -17.54 10.00
CA THR A 148 -17.31 -18.50 8.99
C THR A 148 -17.90 -19.78 9.60
N LYS A 149 -17.64 -20.01 10.89
CA LYS A 149 -18.09 -21.14 11.72
C LYS A 149 -18.01 -20.74 13.19
N ASP A 150 -18.83 -21.37 14.03
CA ASP A 150 -18.81 -21.14 15.47
C ASP A 150 -17.40 -21.35 16.05
N TYR A 151 -16.94 -20.38 16.83
CA TYR A 151 -15.59 -20.36 17.41
C TYR A 151 -15.65 -20.24 18.92
N LYS A 152 -15.23 -21.30 19.63
CA LYS A 152 -15.06 -21.26 21.08
C LYS A 152 -13.72 -20.60 21.42
N ILE A 153 -13.76 -19.51 22.18
CA ILE A 153 -12.55 -18.80 22.60
C ILE A 153 -11.79 -19.69 23.61
N PRO A 154 -10.50 -20.02 23.34
CA PRO A 154 -9.70 -20.85 24.24
C PRO A 154 -9.68 -20.33 25.68
N GLY A 155 -9.85 -21.22 26.65
CA GLY A 155 -9.88 -20.84 28.07
C GLY A 155 -11.16 -20.15 28.55
N SER A 156 -12.20 -20.07 27.71
CA SER A 156 -13.49 -19.50 28.10
C SER A 156 -14.67 -20.40 27.70
N ASN A 157 -15.85 -20.10 28.24
CA ASN A 157 -17.12 -20.69 27.82
C ASN A 157 -17.82 -19.88 26.72
N VAL A 158 -17.20 -18.81 26.23
CA VAL A 158 -17.77 -17.95 25.19
C VAL A 158 -17.58 -18.59 23.83
N VAL A 159 -18.68 -18.68 23.08
CA VAL A 159 -18.71 -19.11 21.68
C VAL A 159 -19.12 -17.92 20.84
N ILE A 160 -18.29 -17.56 19.87
CA ILE A 160 -18.63 -16.60 18.82
C ILE A 160 -19.39 -17.38 17.76
N GLU A 161 -20.67 -17.10 17.59
CA GLU A 161 -21.52 -17.76 16.60
C GLU A 161 -21.08 -17.39 15.17
N LYS A 162 -21.34 -18.29 14.23
CA LYS A 162 -21.18 -18.01 12.81
C LYS A 162 -22.08 -16.85 12.38
N GLY A 163 -21.50 -15.86 11.70
CA GLY A 163 -22.20 -14.70 11.18
C GLY A 163 -21.39 -13.41 11.29
#